data_AF-A0A8T7DAI5-F1
#
_entry.id   AF-A0A8T7DAI5-F1
#
_cell.length_a   1.000
_cell.length_b   1.000
_cell.length_c   1.000
_cell.angle_alpha   90.00
_cell.angle_beta   90.00
_cell.angle_gamma   90.00
#
_symmetry.space_group_name_H-M   'P 1'
#
loop_
_entity.id
_entity.type
_entity.pdbx_description
1 polymer ?
#
loop_
_entity_poly.entity_id
_entity_poly.type
_entity_poly.pdbx_seq_one_letter_code
_entity_poly.pdbx_strand_id
1 'polypeptide(L)'
;MGVAVIRELYGVMTDVVAQYGKFVCSSQFSRDAKQFAQGKPIELVDVYKLVKLINAVQKEKRMQTIYPPLEPKPSAASVMATPQTMTPDCPRCGSGMVKGKAKHGKNIGKWFWGCSQFPDCKGMQPIE
;
A
#
# COMPACT_ATOMS: atom_id res chain seq x y z
N MET A 1 -12.96 16.91 14.93
CA MET A 1 -12.78 18.18 14.22
C MET A 1 -13.87 19.18 14.53
N GLY A 2 -13.49 20.40 14.92
CA GLY A 2 -14.40 21.51 15.20
C GLY A 2 -14.77 22.35 13.98
N VAL A 3 -15.75 23.24 14.13
CA VAL A 3 -16.33 24.04 13.03
C VAL A 3 -15.40 25.15 12.50
N ALA A 4 -14.47 25.65 13.32
CA ALA A 4 -13.57 26.75 12.95
C ALA A 4 -12.77 26.45 11.68
N VAL A 5 -12.17 25.26 11.61
CA VAL A 5 -11.35 24.83 10.46
C VAL A 5 -12.19 24.66 9.18
N ILE A 6 -13.46 24.26 9.33
CA ILE A 6 -14.37 24.13 8.18
C ILE A 6 -14.81 25.51 7.67
N ARG A 7 -14.97 26.49 8.56
CA ARG A 7 -15.24 27.88 8.19
C ARG A 7 -14.05 28.50 7.47
N GLU A 8 -12.84 28.21 7.93
CA GLU A 8 -11.60 28.66 7.28
C GLU A 8 -11.51 28.12 5.85
N LEU A 9 -11.70 26.80 5.66
CA LEU A 9 -11.77 26.22 4.32
C LEU A 9 -12.83 26.93 3.45
N TYR A 10 -14.03 27.14 4.00
CA TYR A 10 -15.10 27.77 3.24
C TYR A 10 -14.76 29.21 2.84
N GLY A 11 -14.09 29.97 3.71
CA GLY A 11 -13.59 31.31 3.41
C GLY A 11 -12.61 31.30 2.23
N VAL A 12 -11.65 30.35 2.22
CA VAL A 12 -10.73 30.16 1.09
C VAL A 12 -11.49 29.81 -0.18
N MET A 13 -12.47 28.90 -0.09
CA MET A 13 -13.29 28.51 -1.25
C MET A 13 -14.05 29.70 -1.85
N THR A 14 -14.58 30.60 -1.02
CA THR A 14 -15.28 31.79 -1.51
C THR A 14 -14.34 32.80 -2.17
N ASP A 15 -13.12 32.94 -1.66
CA ASP A 15 -12.11 33.84 -2.21
C ASP A 15 -11.62 33.38 -3.59
N VAL A 16 -11.37 32.08 -3.75
CA VAL A 16 -10.88 31.50 -5.02
C VAL A 16 -12.00 31.03 -5.96
N VAL A 17 -13.27 31.27 -5.60
CA VAL A 17 -14.45 30.84 -6.36
C VAL A 17 -14.44 29.33 -6.65
N ALA A 18 -14.11 28.53 -5.63
CA ALA A 18 -14.14 27.08 -5.74
C ALA A 18 -15.60 26.57 -5.75
N GLN A 19 -15.94 25.78 -6.78
CA GLN A 19 -17.27 25.17 -6.89
C GLN A 19 -17.52 24.07 -5.87
N TYR A 20 -16.46 23.44 -5.35
CA TYR A 20 -16.55 22.30 -4.47
C TYR A 20 -15.31 22.12 -3.59
N GLY A 21 -15.51 21.63 -2.38
CA GLY A 21 -14.47 21.27 -1.43
C GLY A 21 -14.75 19.94 -0.76
N LYS A 22 -13.69 19.21 -0.41
CA LYS A 22 -13.77 17.97 0.36
C LYS A 22 -12.82 18.05 1.55
N PHE A 23 -13.34 17.89 2.76
CA PHE A 23 -12.55 17.94 3.99
C PHE A 23 -12.46 16.53 4.60
N VAL A 24 -11.25 15.96 4.63
CA VAL A 24 -11.01 14.57 5.06
C VAL A 24 -10.31 14.55 6.41
N CYS A 25 -10.81 13.75 7.35
CA CYS A 25 -10.24 13.62 8.69
C CYS A 25 -10.25 12.19 9.21
N SER A 26 -9.20 11.83 9.96
CA SER A 26 -9.11 10.59 10.73
C SER A 26 -9.95 10.60 12.02
N SER A 27 -10.66 11.70 12.32
CA SER A 27 -11.56 11.84 13.46
C SER A 27 -12.97 12.20 13.01
N GLN A 28 -13.93 12.19 13.94
CA GLN A 28 -15.29 12.62 13.68
C GLN A 28 -15.41 14.16 13.68
N PHE A 29 -16.37 14.69 12.92
CA PHE A 29 -16.75 16.11 12.98
C PHE A 29 -17.70 16.37 14.15
N SER A 30 -17.57 17.54 14.78
CA SER A 30 -18.54 18.03 15.75
C SER A 30 -19.91 18.25 15.11
N ARG A 31 -20.96 18.34 15.93
CA ARG A 31 -22.32 18.65 15.46
C ARG A 31 -22.35 19.96 14.69
N ASP A 32 -21.71 21.01 15.21
CA ASP A 32 -21.64 22.33 14.58
C ASP A 32 -20.94 22.30 13.22
N ALA A 33 -19.88 21.50 13.07
CA ALA A 33 -19.19 21.34 11.80
C ALA A 33 -20.09 20.69 10.75
N LYS A 34 -20.84 19.64 11.13
CA LYS A 34 -21.82 18.98 10.26
C LYS A 34 -22.94 19.93 9.86
N GLN A 35 -23.50 20.68 10.82
CA GLN A 35 -24.57 21.65 10.57
C GLN A 35 -24.08 22.81 9.70
N PHE A 36 -22.86 23.31 9.93
CA PHE A 36 -22.28 24.35 9.10
C PHE A 36 -22.10 23.89 7.65
N ALA A 37 -21.68 22.64 7.43
CA ALA A 37 -21.49 22.11 6.07
C ALA A 37 -22.82 21.82 5.33
N GLN A 38 -23.96 21.72 6.02
CA GLN A 38 -25.25 21.50 5.36
C GLN A 38 -25.58 22.62 4.38
N GLY A 39 -25.95 22.24 3.15
CA GLY A 39 -26.28 23.17 2.07
C GLY A 39 -25.09 23.93 1.49
N LYS A 40 -23.85 23.68 1.95
CA LYS A 40 -22.63 24.25 1.37
C LYS A 40 -21.99 23.25 0.42
N PRO A 41 -21.20 23.71 -0.57
CA PRO A 41 -20.47 22.83 -1.49
C PRO A 41 -19.24 22.18 -0.83
N ILE A 42 -19.37 21.71 0.41
CA ILE A 42 -18.33 21.04 1.18
C ILE A 42 -18.78 19.64 1.56
N GLU A 43 -18.07 18.63 1.07
CA GLU A 43 -18.24 17.26 1.54
C GLU A 43 -17.31 16.97 2.71
N LEU A 44 -17.91 16.64 3.84
CA LEU A 44 -17.20 16.13 5.00
C LEU A 44 -16.97 14.61 4.86
N VAL A 45 -15.71 14.19 5.01
CA VAL A 45 -15.30 12.79 5.03
C VAL A 45 -14.63 12.51 6.37
N ASP A 46 -15.41 11.93 7.29
CA ASP A 46 -14.88 11.47 8.57
C ASP A 46 -14.25 10.08 8.46
N VAL A 47 -13.73 9.59 9.58
CA VAL A 47 -13.09 8.28 9.69
C VAL A 47 -13.99 7.14 9.20
N TYR A 48 -15.29 7.14 9.52
CA TYR A 48 -16.19 6.06 9.13
C TYR A 48 -16.46 6.09 7.64
N LYS A 49 -16.69 7.28 7.08
CA LYS A 49 -16.89 7.45 5.64
C LYS A 49 -15.61 7.14 4.87
N LEU A 50 -14.45 7.55 5.37
CA LEU A 50 -13.15 7.26 4.76
C LEU A 50 -12.88 5.75 4.71
N VAL A 51 -13.07 5.03 5.82
CA VAL A 51 -12.89 3.57 5.86
C VAL A 51 -13.85 2.88 4.89
N LYS A 52 -15.11 3.34 4.80
CA LYS A 52 -16.06 2.82 3.80
C LYS A 52 -15.57 3.03 2.36
N LEU A 53 -15.07 4.22 2.03
CA LEU A 53 -14.53 4.53 0.71
C LEU A 53 -13.31 3.66 0.38
N ILE A 54 -12.38 3.50 1.33
CA ILE A 54 -11.20 2.65 1.16
C ILE A 54 -11.64 1.20 0.90
N ASN A 55 -12.53 0.66 1.71
CA ASN A 55 -13.00 -0.72 1.55
C ASN A 55 -13.75 -0.92 0.22
N ALA A 56 -14.53 0.07 -0.22
CA ALA A 56 -15.20 0.04 -1.50
C ALA A 56 -14.20 -0.05 -2.66
N VAL A 57 -13.18 0.81 -2.70
CA VAL A 57 -12.14 0.79 -3.75
C VAL A 57 -11.32 -0.50 -3.70
N GLN A 58 -11.00 -1.02 -2.51
CA GLN A 58 -10.26 -2.30 -2.39
C GLN A 58 -11.10 -3.48 -2.89
N LYS A 59 -12.41 -3.48 -2.62
CA LYS A 59 -13.35 -4.48 -3.15
C LYS A 59 -13.53 -4.34 -4.66
N GLU A 60 -13.60 -3.11 -5.16
CA GLU A 60 -13.71 -2.83 -6.59
C GLU A 60 -12.43 -3.19 -7.33
N LYS A 61 -11.24 -2.97 -6.75
CA LYS A 61 -9.97 -3.52 -7.27
C LYS A 61 -9.95 -5.05 -7.28
N ARG A 62 -10.56 -5.71 -6.28
CA ARG A 62 -10.81 -7.16 -6.29
C ARG A 62 -11.83 -7.62 -7.34
N MET A 63 -12.61 -6.70 -7.91
CA MET A 63 -13.63 -7.00 -8.95
C MET A 63 -13.18 -6.57 -10.36
N GLN A 64 -12.35 -5.53 -10.46
CA GLN A 64 -11.64 -5.10 -11.67
C GLN A 64 -10.43 -5.98 -11.99
N THR A 65 -10.02 -6.87 -11.07
CA THR A 65 -9.37 -8.12 -11.46
C THR A 65 -10.38 -9.01 -12.19
N ILE A 66 -10.64 -8.64 -13.45
CA ILE A 66 -10.98 -9.52 -14.58
C ILE A 66 -9.67 -10.14 -15.14
N TYR A 67 -8.55 -9.99 -14.44
CA TYR A 67 -7.62 -11.10 -14.31
C TYR A 67 -8.18 -12.00 -13.20
N PRO A 68 -8.23 -13.33 -13.40
CA PRO A 68 -8.86 -14.23 -12.44
C PRO A 68 -8.29 -14.01 -11.04
N PRO A 69 -8.98 -14.46 -9.96
CA PRO A 69 -8.30 -14.68 -8.70
C PRO A 69 -7.02 -15.42 -9.03
N LEU A 70 -5.86 -14.86 -8.67
CA LEU A 70 -4.68 -15.70 -8.55
C LEU A 70 -5.18 -16.85 -7.67
N GLU A 71 -5.21 -18.04 -8.25
CA GLU A 71 -5.48 -19.28 -7.55
C GLU A 71 -4.82 -19.20 -6.16
N PRO A 72 -5.44 -19.78 -5.11
CA PRO A 72 -4.78 -19.83 -3.81
C PRO A 72 -3.36 -20.30 -4.07
N LYS A 73 -2.37 -19.40 -3.91
CA LYS A 73 -0.96 -19.71 -4.14
C LYS A 73 -0.79 -21.06 -3.47
N PRO A 74 -0.51 -22.14 -4.21
CA PRO A 74 -0.23 -23.40 -3.58
C PRO A 74 0.84 -23.06 -2.56
N SER A 75 0.50 -23.27 -1.29
CA SER A 75 1.50 -23.50 -0.26
C SER A 75 2.43 -24.50 -0.92
N ALA A 76 3.62 -24.04 -1.31
CA ALA A 76 4.53 -24.77 -2.18
C ALA A 76 5.23 -25.87 -1.37
N ALA A 77 4.43 -26.76 -0.78
CA ALA A 77 4.77 -28.15 -0.69
C ALA A 77 4.39 -28.77 -2.05
N SER A 78 5.43 -29.09 -2.83
CA SER A 78 5.50 -30.08 -3.93
C SER A 78 4.66 -29.77 -5.20
N VAL A 79 5.11 -29.91 -6.46
CA VAL A 79 6.07 -30.80 -7.13
C VAL A 79 6.55 -30.17 -8.48
N MET A 80 7.82 -30.44 -8.79
CA MET A 80 8.65 -30.35 -10.03
C MET A 80 8.04 -30.10 -11.43
N ALA A 81 8.68 -29.23 -12.24
CA ALA A 81 9.55 -29.57 -13.41
C ALA A 81 9.69 -28.43 -14.49
N THR A 82 10.81 -27.67 -14.40
CA THR A 82 11.74 -27.07 -15.43
C THR A 82 11.31 -26.70 -16.88
N PRO A 83 11.92 -25.66 -17.54
CA PRO A 83 13.37 -25.33 -17.53
C PRO A 83 13.81 -23.84 -17.37
N GLN A 84 14.85 -23.66 -16.54
CA GLN A 84 16.08 -22.87 -16.81
C GLN A 84 16.05 -21.32 -16.77
N THR A 85 15.97 -20.76 -15.56
CA THR A 85 16.95 -19.75 -15.09
C THR A 85 17.25 -20.05 -13.63
N MET A 86 18.45 -20.55 -13.34
CA MET A 86 18.87 -21.09 -12.03
C MET A 86 18.95 -20.02 -10.94
N THR A 87 17.80 -19.61 -10.40
CA THR A 87 17.74 -18.89 -9.12
C THR A 87 17.78 -19.93 -8.00
N PRO A 88 18.84 -19.99 -7.18
CA PRO A 88 18.89 -20.93 -6.06
C PRO A 88 17.86 -20.57 -5.00
N ASP A 89 17.42 -21.58 -4.25
CA ASP A 89 16.60 -21.39 -3.07
C ASP A 89 17.47 -21.08 -1.86
N CYS A 90 16.94 -20.28 -0.94
CA CYS A 90 17.67 -19.87 0.25
C CYS A 90 17.93 -21.07 1.17
N PRO A 91 19.19 -21.38 1.53
CA PRO A 91 19.51 -22.53 2.39
C PRO A 91 19.01 -22.37 3.84
N ARG A 92 18.52 -21.18 4.22
CA ARG A 92 17.99 -20.92 5.57
C ARG A 92 16.48 -21.07 5.70
N CYS A 93 15.71 -20.83 4.64
CA CYS A 93 14.24 -20.80 4.71
C CYS A 93 13.52 -21.39 3.49
N GLY A 94 14.25 -21.86 2.48
CA GLY A 94 13.67 -22.43 1.26
C GLY A 94 12.97 -21.41 0.34
N SER A 95 12.97 -20.11 0.68
CA SER A 95 12.44 -19.06 -0.20
C SER A 95 13.40 -18.74 -1.33
N GLY A 96 12.91 -18.33 -2.49
CA GLY A 96 13.75 -17.96 -3.64
C GLY A 96 14.72 -16.81 -3.33
N MET A 97 15.86 -16.79 -4.02
CA MET A 97 16.91 -15.78 -3.83
C MET A 97 16.94 -14.72 -4.95
N VAL A 98 17.40 -13.52 -4.60
CA VAL A 98 17.54 -12.34 -5.48
C VAL A 98 19.00 -11.95 -5.66
N LYS A 99 19.41 -11.55 -6.88
CA LYS A 99 20.79 -11.09 -7.13
C LYS A 99 20.99 -9.70 -6.54
N GLY A 100 21.97 -9.56 -5.65
CA GLY A 100 22.45 -8.30 -5.11
C GLY A 100 23.93 -8.10 -5.41
N LYS A 101 24.38 -6.85 -5.47
CA LYS A 101 25.80 -6.51 -5.54
C LYS A 101 26.27 -6.05 -4.16
N ALA A 102 27.34 -6.65 -3.65
CA ALA A 102 27.86 -6.30 -2.32
C ALA A 102 28.40 -4.87 -2.32
N LYS A 103 27.85 -4.04 -1.42
CA LYS A 103 28.20 -2.62 -1.29
C LYS A 103 29.28 -2.37 -0.22
N HIS A 104 29.49 -3.31 0.71
CA HIS A 104 30.42 -3.18 1.85
C HIS A 104 31.12 -4.52 2.18
N GLY A 105 32.29 -4.46 2.79
CA GLY A 105 33.07 -5.63 3.25
C GLY A 105 34.08 -6.21 2.26
N LYS A 106 34.61 -7.40 2.54
CA LYS A 106 35.71 -8.03 1.77
C LYS A 106 35.29 -8.47 0.34
N ASN A 107 34.00 -8.46 0.04
CA ASN A 107 33.41 -8.87 -1.25
C ASN A 107 32.78 -7.71 -2.04
N ILE A 108 33.13 -6.45 -1.73
CA ILE A 108 32.61 -5.26 -2.44
C ILE A 108 32.71 -5.45 -3.96
N GLY A 109 31.62 -5.16 -4.65
CA GLY A 109 31.53 -5.25 -6.10
C GLY A 109 31.19 -6.64 -6.64
N LYS A 110 31.27 -7.71 -5.83
CA LYS A 110 30.86 -9.06 -6.24
C LYS A 110 29.34 -9.21 -6.16
N TRP A 111 28.81 -10.06 -7.03
CA TRP A 111 27.40 -10.44 -7.02
C TRP A 111 27.18 -11.57 -6.00
N PHE A 112 26.06 -11.51 -5.31
CA PHE A 112 25.60 -12.54 -4.38
C PHE A 112 24.10 -12.77 -4.54
N TRP A 113 23.65 -13.95 -4.15
CA TRP A 113 22.25 -14.27 -3.95
C TRP A 113 21.87 -13.90 -2.52
N GLY A 114 20.91 -12.99 -2.35
CA GLY A 114 20.30 -12.66 -1.06
C GLY A 114 18.90 -13.28 -0.94
N CYS A 115 18.47 -13.63 0.27
CA CYS A 115 17.10 -14.12 0.47
C CYS A 115 16.07 -13.03 0.12
N SER A 116 15.00 -13.40 -0.58
CA SER A 116 13.88 -12.50 -0.90
C SER A 116 13.10 -12.01 0.32
N GLN A 117 13.21 -12.70 1.47
CA GLN A 117 12.55 -12.34 2.72
C GLN A 117 13.42 -11.49 3.66
N PHE A 118 14.46 -10.81 3.17
CA PHE A 118 15.20 -9.84 3.99
C PHE A 118 14.28 -8.67 4.40
N PRO A 119 14.27 -8.19 5.66
CA PRO A 119 15.24 -8.44 6.75
C PRO A 119 14.97 -9.67 7.63
N ASP A 120 13.83 -10.34 7.48
CA ASP A 120 13.39 -11.45 8.33
C ASP A 120 14.24 -12.71 8.13
N CYS A 121 14.71 -12.96 6.90
CA CYS A 121 15.71 -13.98 6.59
C CYS A 121 16.99 -13.38 6.01
N LYS A 122 18.12 -13.54 6.73
CA LYS A 122 19.45 -13.05 6.31
C LYS A 122 20.28 -14.09 5.55
N GLY A 123 19.63 -15.00 4.82
CA GLY A 123 20.33 -16.00 4.01
C GLY A 123 21.03 -15.36 2.81
N MET A 124 22.29 -15.77 2.57
CA MET A 124 23.12 -15.27 1.47
C MET A 124 23.93 -16.43 0.88
N GLN A 125 24.10 -16.45 -0.44
CA GLN A 125 25.01 -17.35 -1.14
C GLN A 125 25.85 -16.57 -2.16
N PRO A 126 27.11 -16.95 -2.39
CA PRO A 126 27.89 -16.38 -3.49
C PRO A 126 27.28 -16.79 -4.84
N ILE A 127 27.43 -15.91 -5.82
CA ILE A 127 27.25 -16.28 -7.24
C ILE A 127 28.65 -16.67 -7.71
N GLU A 128 28.85 -17.95 -8.02
CA GLU A 128 30.08 -18.42 -8.70
C GLU A 128 30.19 -17.84 -10.11
#